data_AF-V8N9H2-F1
#
_entry.id   AF-V8N9H2-F1
#
_cell.length_a   1.000
_cell.length_b   1.000
_cell.length_c   1.000
_cell.angle_alpha   90.00
_cell.angle_beta   90.00
_cell.angle_gamma   90.00
#
_symmetry.space_group_name_H-M   'P 1'
#
loop_
_entity.id
_entity.type
_entity.pdbx_description
1 polymer ?
#
loop_
_entity_poly.entity_id
_entity_poly.type
_entity_poly.pdbx_seq_one_letter_code
_entity_poly.pdbx_strand_id
1 'polypeptide(L)'
;ADQVKRKILVLDLDETLIHSHHDGVLRPTVRPGTPPDFILKVVIDKHPVRFFVHKRPHVDFFLEVVSQWYELVVFTASMEIYGSAVADKLDNNRSILRRRYYRQHCTLELGSYIKDLSVVHNDLCLLFSPADNAIPIKSWFSDPGDTALLNLLPMLDALRSVLSRNLHQHRLW
;
A
#
# COMPACT_ATOMS: atom_id res chain seq x y z
N ALA A 1 9.80 -8.32 -30.03
CA ALA A 1 9.98 -9.17 -28.84
C ALA A 1 8.81 -8.89 -27.92
N ASP A 2 7.96 -9.89 -27.65
CA ASP A 2 6.86 -9.72 -26.70
C ASP A 2 7.47 -9.43 -25.32
N GLN A 3 7.32 -8.19 -24.86
CA GLN A 3 7.60 -7.88 -23.47
C GLN A 3 6.58 -8.65 -22.62
N VAL A 4 7.07 -9.57 -21.80
CA VAL A 4 6.25 -10.17 -20.74
C VAL A 4 5.70 -9.03 -19.90
N LYS A 5 4.38 -8.87 -19.89
CA LYS A 5 3.69 -7.82 -19.14
C LYS A 5 4.10 -7.91 -17.66
N ARG A 6 4.52 -6.79 -17.07
CA ARG A 6 4.84 -6.74 -15.63
C ARG A 6 3.61 -7.15 -14.82
N LYS A 7 3.83 -7.98 -13.80
CA LYS A 7 2.77 -8.33 -12.84
C LYS A 7 2.37 -7.10 -12.04
N ILE A 8 1.18 -7.15 -11.46
CA ILE A 8 0.64 -6.07 -10.64
C ILE A 8 0.95 -6.34 -9.17
N LEU A 9 1.51 -5.34 -8.50
CA LEU A 9 1.70 -5.32 -7.06
C LEU A 9 0.78 -4.27 -6.44
N VAL A 10 -0.15 -4.72 -5.61
CA VAL A 10 -1.11 -3.86 -4.91
C VAL A 10 -0.57 -3.54 -3.52
N LEU A 11 -0.53 -2.25 -3.20
CA LEU A 11 0.06 -1.71 -1.98
C LEU A 11 -1.01 -0.99 -1.16
N ASP A 12 -1.13 -1.37 0.11
CA ASP A 12 -1.82 -0.53 1.09
C ASP A 12 -0.95 0.66 1.52
N LEU A 13 -1.55 1.68 2.14
CA LEU A 13 -0.84 2.87 2.64
C LEU A 13 -0.65 2.81 4.15
N ASP A 14 -1.70 3.08 4.90
CA ASP A 14 -1.68 3.20 6.36
C ASP A 14 -1.35 1.84 7.01
N GLU A 15 -0.52 1.90 8.04
CA GLU A 15 0.07 0.76 8.74
C GLU A 15 0.88 -0.21 7.86
N THR A 16 1.13 0.14 6.59
CA THR A 16 1.88 -0.68 5.62
C THR A 16 3.12 0.04 5.12
N LEU A 17 2.95 1.17 4.44
CA LEU A 17 4.05 2.02 3.93
C LEU A 17 4.30 3.25 4.80
N ILE A 18 3.27 3.68 5.53
CA ILE A 18 3.28 4.86 6.38
C ILE A 18 2.46 4.61 7.65
N HIS A 19 2.61 5.50 8.62
CA HIS A 19 1.67 5.67 9.72
C HIS A 19 1.35 7.14 9.85
N SER A 20 0.09 7.47 10.09
CA SER A 20 -0.34 8.85 10.28
C SER A 20 -1.24 9.02 11.49
N HIS A 21 -1.25 10.24 12.00
CA HIS A 21 -2.23 10.72 12.97
C HIS A 21 -2.65 12.13 12.59
N HIS A 22 -3.82 12.57 13.06
CA HIS A 22 -4.33 13.90 12.79
C HIS A 22 -4.54 14.71 14.07
N ASP A 23 -4.63 16.04 13.92
CA ASP A 23 -4.93 16.96 15.01
C ASP A 23 -6.11 16.45 15.87
N GLY A 24 -5.94 16.47 17.20
CA GLY A 24 -6.99 16.08 18.15
C GLY A 24 -7.03 14.60 18.53
N VAL A 25 -6.23 13.73 17.89
CA VAL A 25 -6.09 12.32 18.31
C VAL A 25 -4.70 12.08 18.86
N LEU A 26 -4.59 11.96 20.19
CA LEU A 26 -3.40 11.45 20.84
C LEU A 26 -3.27 9.97 20.49
N ARG A 27 -2.39 9.64 19.54
CA ARG A 27 -1.95 8.25 19.34
C ARG A 27 -0.66 8.05 20.13
N PRO A 28 -0.66 7.26 21.21
CA PRO A 28 0.56 6.98 22.00
C PRO A 28 1.56 6.09 21.25
N THR A 29 1.28 5.75 19.98
CA THR A 29 2.11 4.87 19.17
C THR A 29 3.39 5.54 18.69
N VAL A 30 3.41 6.87 18.50
CA VAL A 30 4.62 7.62 18.11
C VAL A 30 5.27 8.22 19.35
N ARG A 31 6.59 8.06 19.49
CA ARG A 31 7.33 8.66 20.62
C ARG A 31 7.17 10.18 20.60
N PRO A 32 6.80 10.82 21.73
CA PRO A 32 6.68 12.28 21.80
C PRO A 32 7.93 12.98 21.27
N GLY A 33 7.74 14.01 20.44
CA GLY A 33 8.84 14.77 19.84
C GLY A 33 9.44 14.17 18.57
N THR A 34 9.00 13.00 18.11
CA THR A 34 9.41 12.46 16.79
C THR A 34 8.83 13.35 15.69
N PRO A 35 9.66 14.01 14.86
CA PRO A 35 9.13 14.84 13.78
C PRO A 35 8.48 13.97 12.70
N PRO A 36 7.39 14.46 12.06
CA PRO A 36 6.83 13.79 10.89
C PRO A 36 7.76 13.94 9.68
N ASP A 37 7.73 12.97 8.76
CA ASP A 37 8.41 13.08 7.47
C ASP A 37 7.75 14.12 6.57
N PHE A 38 6.42 14.22 6.65
CA PHE A 38 5.66 15.28 6.00
C PHE A 38 4.31 15.52 6.68
N ILE A 39 3.77 16.73 6.47
CA ILE A 39 2.46 17.13 6.98
C ILE A 39 1.53 17.36 5.79
N LEU A 40 0.37 16.73 5.81
CA LEU A 40 -0.69 16.96 4.84
C LEU A 40 -1.77 17.86 5.45
N LYS A 41 -2.29 18.79 4.65
CA LYS A 41 -3.43 19.64 4.99
C LYS A 41 -4.54 19.34 4.01
N VAL A 42 -5.62 18.73 4.48
CA VAL A 42 -6.79 18.38 3.64
C VAL A 42 -8.06 18.96 4.26
N VAL A 43 -9.09 19.18 3.45
CA VAL A 43 -10.37 19.70 3.93
C VAL A 43 -11.39 18.57 3.90
N ILE A 44 -11.83 18.09 5.06
CA ILE A 44 -12.83 17.03 5.21
C ILE A 44 -14.10 17.68 5.76
N ASP A 45 -15.22 17.55 5.05
CA ASP A 45 -16.51 18.14 5.44
C ASP A 45 -16.40 19.63 5.83
N LYS A 46 -15.69 20.42 5.02
CA LYS A 46 -15.38 21.85 5.22
C LYS A 46 -14.46 22.18 6.41
N HIS A 47 -13.95 21.18 7.12
CA HIS A 47 -13.02 21.37 8.21
C HIS A 47 -11.58 21.07 7.76
N PRO A 48 -10.62 21.99 7.94
CA PRO A 48 -9.22 21.71 7.66
C PRO A 48 -8.67 20.73 8.70
N VAL A 49 -8.11 19.62 8.21
CA VAL A 49 -7.49 18.57 9.03
C VAL A 49 -6.01 18.47 8.65
N ARG A 50 -5.14 18.47 9.66
CA ARG A 50 -3.71 18.21 9.49
C ARG A 50 -3.41 16.76 9.81
N PHE A 51 -2.69 16.09 8.91
CA PHE A 51 -2.16 14.75 9.12
C PHE A 51 -0.64 14.84 9.23
N PHE A 52 -0.10 14.28 10.30
CA PHE A 52 1.33 14.10 10.55
C PHE A 52 1.68 12.69 10.09
N VAL A 53 2.47 12.58 9.05
CA VAL A 53 2.76 11.30 8.40
C VAL A 53 4.21 10.92 8.64
N HIS A 54 4.40 9.69 9.11
CA HIS A 54 5.69 9.04 9.25
C HIS A 54 5.82 7.96 8.19
N LYS A 55 7.00 7.87 7.59
CA LYS A 55 7.34 6.88 6.59
C LYS A 55 7.87 5.64 7.28
N ARG A 56 7.37 4.46 6.89
CA ARG A 56 7.95 3.21 7.36
C ARG A 56 9.42 3.14 6.91
N PRO A 57 10.35 2.68 7.76
CA PRO A 57 11.74 2.53 7.36
C PRO A 57 11.86 1.78 6.04
N HIS A 58 12.78 2.24 5.18
CA HIS A 58 13.07 1.68 3.87
C HIS A 58 11.98 1.82 2.80
N VAL A 59 10.88 2.55 3.04
CA VAL A 59 9.79 2.68 2.05
C VAL A 59 10.24 3.23 0.69
N ASP A 60 11.15 4.21 0.67
CA ASP A 60 11.62 4.80 -0.61
C ASP A 60 12.39 3.79 -1.44
N PHE A 61 13.33 3.10 -0.79
CA PHE A 61 14.15 2.05 -1.40
C PHE A 61 13.27 0.88 -1.84
N PHE A 62 12.31 0.46 -1.01
CA PHE A 62 11.34 -0.56 -1.37
C PHE A 62 10.59 -0.18 -2.65
N LEU A 63 9.99 1.01 -2.72
CA LEU A 63 9.25 1.49 -3.89
C LEU A 63 10.13 1.62 -5.13
N GLU A 64 11.37 2.10 -4.96
CA GLU A 64 12.35 2.17 -6.05
C GLU A 64 12.64 0.79 -6.65
N VAL A 65 12.85 -0.22 -5.81
CA VAL A 65 13.12 -1.59 -6.25
C VAL A 65 11.89 -2.23 -6.89
N VAL A 66 10.74 -2.22 -6.20
CA VAL A 66 9.55 -2.95 -6.68
C VAL A 66 8.92 -2.32 -7.90
N SER A 67 9.07 -1.00 -8.12
CA SER A 67 8.58 -0.33 -9.34
C SER A 67 9.30 -0.77 -10.62
N GLN A 68 10.51 -1.32 -10.50
CA GLN A 68 11.23 -1.91 -11.63
C GLN A 68 10.71 -3.30 -11.98
N TRP A 69 10.15 -4.01 -10.99
CA TRP A 69 9.70 -5.40 -11.13
C TRP A 69 8.20 -5.51 -11.45
N TYR A 70 7.41 -4.60 -10.91
CA TYR A 70 5.95 -4.66 -10.92
C TYR A 70 5.33 -3.35 -11.44
N GLU A 71 4.11 -3.46 -11.97
CA GLU A 71 3.19 -2.32 -12.05
C GLU A 71 2.59 -2.09 -10.66
N LEU A 72 2.82 -0.92 -10.07
CA LEU A 72 2.35 -0.64 -8.72
C LEU A 72 0.95 -0.03 -8.73
N VAL A 73 0.11 -0.51 -7.82
CA VAL A 73 -1.25 -0.02 -7.59
C VAL A 73 -1.43 0.31 -6.13
N VAL A 74 -1.96 1.49 -5.82
CA VAL A 74 -2.39 1.79 -4.45
C VAL A 74 -3.81 1.27 -4.26
N PHE A 75 -4.06 0.50 -3.20
CA PHE A 75 -5.42 0.17 -2.76
C PHE A 75 -5.52 0.31 -1.25
N THR A 76 -6.16 1.40 -0.81
CA THR A 76 -6.28 1.76 0.60
C THR A 76 -7.74 1.89 1.04
N ALA A 77 -8.02 1.58 2.30
CA ALA A 77 -9.32 1.85 2.94
C ALA A 77 -9.47 3.32 3.39
N SER A 78 -8.52 4.18 3.05
CA SER A 78 -8.54 5.60 3.38
C SER A 78 -9.35 6.43 2.38
N MET A 79 -9.82 7.60 2.81
CA MET A 79 -10.52 8.56 1.93
C MET A 79 -9.59 9.02 0.81
N GLU A 80 -10.14 9.18 -0.40
CA GLU A 80 -9.38 9.63 -1.56
C GLU A 80 -8.60 10.92 -1.33
N ILE A 81 -9.22 11.93 -0.71
CA ILE A 81 -8.58 13.23 -0.46
C ILE A 81 -7.28 13.12 0.36
N TYR A 82 -7.21 12.16 1.28
CA TYR A 82 -6.01 11.89 2.08
C TYR A 82 -5.08 10.90 1.36
N GLY A 83 -5.62 9.79 0.87
CA GLY A 83 -4.83 8.71 0.27
C GLY A 83 -4.12 9.15 -1.01
N SER A 84 -4.76 9.99 -1.83
CA SER A 84 -4.12 10.61 -3.01
C SER A 84 -2.93 11.47 -2.61
N ALA A 85 -3.10 12.34 -1.61
CA ALA A 85 -2.06 13.24 -1.14
C ALA A 85 -0.86 12.48 -0.53
N VAL A 86 -1.11 11.39 0.21
CA VAL A 86 -0.03 10.49 0.68
C VAL A 86 0.68 9.83 -0.50
N ALA A 87 -0.07 9.27 -1.44
CA ALA A 87 0.49 8.59 -2.61
C ALA A 87 1.34 9.55 -3.46
N ASP A 88 0.95 10.81 -3.62
CA ASP A 88 1.75 11.82 -4.33
C ASP A 88 3.08 12.11 -3.62
N LYS A 89 3.08 12.18 -2.28
CA LYS A 89 4.30 12.37 -1.49
C LYS A 89 5.25 11.18 -1.59
N LEU A 90 4.72 9.96 -1.59
CA LEU A 90 5.52 8.74 -1.77
C LEU A 90 6.00 8.56 -3.21
N ASP A 91 5.17 8.89 -4.20
CA ASP A 91 5.52 8.81 -5.61
C ASP A 91 6.66 9.76 -5.97
N ASN A 92 6.65 10.97 -5.39
CA ASN A 92 7.67 12.00 -5.62
C ASN A 92 7.92 12.29 -7.11
N ASN A 93 6.84 12.43 -7.88
CA ASN A 93 6.83 12.68 -9.33
C ASN A 93 7.47 11.57 -10.19
N ARG A 94 7.71 10.37 -9.64
CA ARG A 94 8.25 9.23 -10.39
C ARG A 94 7.20 8.58 -11.29
N SER A 95 5.92 8.89 -11.10
CA SER A 95 4.81 8.32 -11.86
C SER A 95 4.71 6.79 -11.75
N ILE A 96 5.10 6.23 -10.60
CA ILE A 96 5.06 4.79 -10.31
C ILE A 96 3.76 4.37 -9.62
N LEU A 97 3.05 5.29 -8.94
CA LEU A 97 1.79 5.02 -8.22
C LEU A 97 0.58 5.63 -8.94
N ARG A 98 0.42 5.48 -10.26
CA ARG A 98 -0.64 6.16 -11.03
C ARG A 98 -2.03 5.57 -10.84
N ARG A 99 -2.14 4.24 -10.71
CA ARG A 99 -3.42 3.55 -10.53
C ARG A 99 -3.72 3.42 -9.04
N ARG A 100 -4.86 3.94 -8.61
CA ARG A 100 -5.18 4.13 -7.19
C ARG A 100 -6.65 3.80 -6.92
N TYR A 101 -6.90 3.07 -5.84
CA TYR A 101 -8.21 2.71 -5.34
C TYR A 101 -8.28 3.10 -3.86
N TYR A 102 -9.36 3.77 -3.51
CA TYR A 102 -9.63 4.31 -2.18
C TYR A 102 -10.86 3.66 -1.53
N ARG A 103 -11.23 4.13 -0.34
CA ARG A 103 -12.36 3.62 0.46
C ARG A 103 -13.63 3.37 -0.33
N GLN A 104 -14.01 4.24 -1.27
CA GLN A 104 -15.23 4.06 -2.07
C GLN A 104 -15.22 2.83 -2.99
N HIS A 105 -14.04 2.23 -3.21
CA HIS A 105 -13.87 1.00 -3.99
C HIS A 105 -13.77 -0.26 -3.09
N CYS A 106 -13.79 -0.09 -1.77
CA CYS A 106 -13.85 -1.21 -0.83
C CYS A 106 -15.31 -1.63 -0.60
N THR A 107 -15.52 -2.91 -0.28
CA THR A 107 -16.79 -3.40 0.25
C THR A 107 -16.77 -3.32 1.76
N LEU A 108 -17.81 -2.76 2.38
CA LEU A 108 -17.93 -2.71 3.84
C LEU A 108 -18.64 -3.98 4.32
N GLU A 109 -17.90 -4.88 4.97
CA GLU A 109 -18.42 -6.13 5.54
C GLU A 109 -18.06 -6.23 7.01
N LEU A 110 -19.04 -6.51 7.87
CA LEU A 110 -18.87 -6.67 9.33
C LEU A 110 -18.05 -5.53 9.98
N GLY A 111 -18.23 -4.30 9.50
CA GLY A 111 -17.51 -3.12 10.01
C GLY A 111 -16.07 -2.97 9.51
N SER A 112 -15.61 -3.83 8.60
CA SER A 112 -14.28 -3.79 7.99
C SER A 112 -14.36 -3.48 6.50
N TYR A 113 -13.39 -2.72 6.00
CA TYR A 113 -13.26 -2.44 4.57
C TYR A 113 -12.46 -3.55 3.88
N ILE A 114 -13.15 -4.33 3.05
CA ILE A 114 -12.58 -5.42 2.27
C ILE A 114 -12.14 -4.89 0.90
N LYS A 115 -10.94 -5.28 0.47
CA LYS A 115 -10.34 -4.90 -0.80
C LYS A 115 -10.46 -6.05 -1.79
N ASP A 116 -11.45 -5.98 -2.67
CA ASP A 116 -11.60 -6.97 -3.73
C ASP A 116 -10.61 -6.70 -4.87
N LEU A 117 -9.62 -7.59 -5.02
CA LEU A 117 -8.58 -7.45 -6.04
C LEU A 117 -9.09 -7.69 -7.46
N SER A 118 -10.28 -8.30 -7.63
CA SER A 118 -10.89 -8.46 -8.96
C SER A 118 -11.16 -7.11 -9.63
N VAL A 119 -11.38 -6.06 -8.84
CA VAL A 119 -11.57 -4.67 -9.30
C VAL A 119 -10.27 -4.08 -9.89
N VAL A 120 -9.11 -4.62 -9.50
CA VAL A 120 -7.79 -4.20 -9.98
C VAL A 120 -7.40 -4.98 -11.25
N HIS A 121 -7.51 -6.31 -11.21
CA HIS A 121 -7.19 -7.18 -12.34
C HIS A 121 -7.72 -8.61 -12.12
N ASN A 122 -8.06 -9.31 -13.20
CA ASN A 122 -8.60 -10.68 -13.16
C ASN A 122 -7.55 -11.78 -12.93
N ASP A 123 -6.26 -11.48 -13.15
CA ASP A 123 -5.14 -12.38 -12.87
C ASP A 123 -4.47 -12.06 -11.53
N LEU A 124 -3.73 -13.04 -10.97
CA LEU A 124 -2.93 -13.00 -9.74
C LEU A 124 -2.30 -11.62 -9.47
N CYS A 125 -2.95 -10.83 -8.61
CA CYS A 125 -2.40 -9.64 -7.99
C CYS A 125 -1.83 -10.01 -6.62
N LEU A 126 -0.63 -9.54 -6.31
CA LEU A 126 -0.07 -9.67 -4.96
C LEU A 126 -0.44 -8.41 -4.18
N LEU A 127 -1.31 -8.53 -3.18
CA LEU A 127 -1.61 -7.46 -2.23
C LEU A 127 -0.75 -7.62 -0.99
N PHE A 128 -0.19 -6.53 -0.48
CA PHE A 128 0.33 -6.47 0.89
C PHE A 128 -0.67 -5.73 1.77
N SER A 129 -1.19 -6.42 2.78
CA SER A 129 -2.16 -5.89 3.72
C SER A 129 -2.11 -6.70 5.01
N PRO A 130 -2.46 -6.12 6.16
CA PRO A 130 -2.71 -6.86 7.39
C PRO A 130 -3.98 -7.76 7.32
N ALA A 131 -4.75 -7.74 6.24
CA ALA A 131 -5.99 -8.51 6.06
C ALA A 131 -5.78 -9.92 5.45
N ASP A 132 -6.74 -10.83 5.67
CA ASP A 132 -6.67 -12.29 5.45
C ASP A 132 -6.55 -12.80 3.99
N ASN A 133 -6.37 -11.94 2.99
CA ASN A 133 -6.26 -12.34 1.57
C ASN A 133 -5.08 -11.66 0.84
N ALA A 134 -4.05 -11.32 1.61
CA ALA A 134 -2.86 -10.61 1.16
C ALA A 134 -1.60 -11.34 1.63
N ILE A 135 -0.46 -11.04 1.03
CA ILE A 135 0.82 -11.39 1.63
C ILE A 135 0.91 -10.61 2.95
N PRO A 136 0.97 -11.31 4.10
CA PRO A 136 0.91 -10.65 5.38
C PRO A 136 2.15 -9.80 5.60
N ILE A 137 1.93 -8.57 6.05
CA ILE A 137 2.96 -7.66 6.52
C ILE A 137 2.55 -7.14 7.90
N LYS A 138 3.49 -7.12 8.83
CA LYS A 138 3.25 -6.57 10.18
C LYS A 138 2.82 -5.11 10.07
N SER A 139 1.72 -4.74 10.73
CA SER A 139 1.32 -3.34 10.88
C SER A 139 2.45 -2.51 11.48
N TRP A 140 2.73 -1.36 10.89
CA TRP A 140 3.77 -0.45 11.35
C TRP A 140 3.18 0.85 11.86
N PHE A 141 3.74 1.34 12.96
CA PHE A 141 3.26 2.56 13.62
C PHE A 141 4.38 3.58 13.80
N SER A 142 5.54 3.16 14.34
CA SER A 142 6.61 4.12 14.65
C SER A 142 7.98 3.49 14.86
N ASP A 143 8.10 2.17 14.79
CA ASP A 143 9.33 1.47 15.13
C ASP A 143 10.43 1.81 14.10
N PRO A 144 11.49 2.55 14.49
CA PRO A 144 12.55 2.93 13.56
C PRO A 144 13.44 1.74 13.17
N GLY A 145 13.39 0.63 13.92
CA GLY A 145 14.13 -0.60 13.62
C GLY A 145 13.36 -1.60 12.72
N ASP A 146 12.18 -1.23 12.24
CA ASP A 146 11.38 -2.10 11.37
C ASP A 146 12.10 -2.38 10.04
N THR A 147 12.21 -3.65 9.67
CA THR A 147 12.82 -4.11 8.41
C THR A 147 11.84 -4.86 7.52
N ALA A 148 10.54 -4.82 7.81
CA ALA A 148 9.58 -5.71 7.17
C ALA A 148 9.51 -5.50 5.65
N LEU A 149 9.58 -4.25 5.17
CA LEU A 149 9.60 -3.95 3.74
C LEU A 149 10.84 -4.54 3.04
N LEU A 150 12.01 -4.50 3.68
CA LEU A 150 13.21 -5.12 3.14
C LEU A 150 13.08 -6.65 3.07
N ASN A 151 12.53 -7.26 4.12
CA ASN A 151 12.37 -8.71 4.21
C ASN A 151 11.40 -9.27 3.16
N LEU A 152 10.55 -8.44 2.56
CA LEU A 152 9.66 -8.83 1.47
C LEU A 152 10.35 -8.90 0.10
N LEU A 153 11.46 -8.18 -0.09
CA LEU A 153 12.11 -8.07 -1.40
C LEU A 153 12.55 -9.42 -1.99
N PRO A 154 13.17 -10.36 -1.24
CA PRO A 154 13.59 -11.65 -1.82
C PRO A 154 12.42 -12.48 -2.33
N MET A 155 11.31 -12.50 -1.59
CA MET A 155 10.11 -13.23 -1.98
C MET A 155 9.43 -12.57 -3.19
N LEU A 156 9.36 -11.24 -3.23
CA LEU A 156 8.87 -10.50 -4.39
C LEU A 156 9.75 -10.71 -5.63
N ASP A 157 11.07 -10.79 -5.47
CA ASP A 157 11.97 -11.09 -6.57
C ASP A 157 11.73 -12.51 -7.12
N ALA A 158 11.48 -13.50 -6.24
CA ALA A 158 11.14 -14.85 -6.64
C ALA A 158 9.79 -14.92 -7.38
N LEU A 159 8.76 -14.23 -6.87
CA LEU A 159 7.41 -14.26 -7.46
C LEU A 159 7.33 -13.59 -8.83
N ARG A 160 8.23 -12.66 -9.17
CA ARG A 160 8.23 -12.01 -10.50
C ARG A 160 8.50 -13.03 -11.62
N SER A 161 9.29 -14.07 -11.33
CA SER A 161 9.77 -15.06 -12.29
C SER A 161 8.82 -16.27 -12.45
N VAL A 162 7.85 -16.42 -11.54
CA VAL A 162 6.87 -17.51 -11.64
C VAL A 162 5.92 -17.22 -12.80
N LEU A 163 6.08 -17.92 -13.92
CA LEU A 163 5.10 -17.88 -15.01
C LEU A 163 3.73 -18.30 -14.45
N SER A 164 2.66 -17.60 -14.84
CA SER A 164 1.27 -17.96 -14.54
C SER A 164 0.93 -19.31 -15.22
N ARG A 165 1.46 -20.43 -14.70
CA ARG A 165 1.30 -21.77 -15.29
C ARG A 165 0.06 -22.51 -14.78
N ASN A 166 -0.80 -21.90 -13.99
CA ASN A 166 -1.95 -22.58 -13.37
C ASN A 166 -3.32 -22.21 -13.97
N LEU A 167 -3.39 -21.96 -15.28
CA LEU A 167 -4.70 -21.78 -15.96
C LEU A 167 -5.27 -23.06 -16.59
N HIS A 168 -4.66 -24.24 -16.40
CA HIS A 168 -5.11 -25.48 -17.07
C HIS A 168 -5.32 -26.71 -16.16
N GLN A 169 -5.54 -26.56 -14.84
CA GLN A 169 -5.78 -27.73 -13.97
C GLN A 169 -7.14 -27.83 -13.27
N HIS A 170 -8.15 -27.04 -13.65
CA HIS A 170 -9.53 -27.22 -13.18
C HIS A 170 -10.56 -27.45 -14.30
N ARG A 171 -10.23 -28.32 -15.25
CA ARG A 171 -11.22 -29.11 -16.01
C ARG A 171 -10.81 -30.57 -15.92
N LEU A 172 -11.43 -31.28 -14.99
CA LEU A 172 -11.38 -32.71 -14.62
C LEU A 172 -11.64 -32.65 -13.10
N TRP A 173 -12.84 -32.84 -12.56
CA TRP A 173 -13.87 -33.84 -12.83
C TRP A 173 -15.25 -33.23 -12.65
#